data_AF-A0A317II39-F1
#
_entry.id   AF-A0A317II39-F1
#
_cell.length_a   1.000
_cell.length_b   1.000
_cell.length_c   1.000
_cell.angle_alpha   90.00
_cell.angle_beta   90.00
_cell.angle_gamma   90.00
#
_symmetry.space_group_name_H-M   'P 1'
#
loop_
_entity.id
_entity.type
_entity.pdbx_description
1 polymer ?
#
loop_
_entity_poly.entity_id
_entity_poly.type
_entity_poly.pdbx_seq_one_letter_code
_entity_poly.pdbx_strand_id
1 'polypeptide(L)'
;MDDLILSIKKRVLFPTVFLLGLITWLVLCRAFYHSYWEGTIYRVQTVDFNLLHHVLPATLSQLIVADRDDLIQKVLDANYGIFGLAVTDSQGRSILYATRNIYSSNPERKNLTVEDLSRQTEPADWLCDPPPLEPQWRHNSASTPKAVRLGSKPPGKILGKVYYLRQEQPTFERDLYSFLTTCFYDLSGSKRGYFFISLMTFGFSLIAILLIWLRRRGLELKQQELEHVSRELELRKRALDQLSAELTVQKARKFWLEREAEESYRRALNLKQALEKLRDSINPESQQGRQALPPAGTSIKVRPPVHPPSAILEEIEALIPELDRSANTLKSQAGLLHDYCAMLEQRQKEMQRIVQEASEDFGMSGPGMLDMKAG
;
A
#
# COMPACT_ATOMS: atom_id res chain seq x y z
N MET A 1 -23.13 12.74 1.06
CA MET A 1 -23.13 12.17 2.43
C MET A 1 -21.86 11.40 2.72
N ASP A 2 -21.22 10.79 1.71
CA ASP A 2 -20.01 9.98 1.89
C ASP A 2 -18.77 10.76 2.39
N ASP A 3 -18.59 12.02 1.99
CA ASP A 3 -17.47 12.85 2.46
C ASP A 3 -17.56 13.20 3.95
N LEU A 4 -18.77 13.34 4.48
CA LEU A 4 -19.03 13.62 5.89
C LEU A 4 -18.73 12.37 6.74
N ILE A 5 -19.12 11.20 6.24
CA ILE A 5 -18.83 9.90 6.87
C ILE A 5 -17.33 9.61 6.80
N LEU A 6 -16.65 9.89 5.67
CA LEU A 6 -15.19 9.74 5.53
C LEU A 6 -14.42 10.72 6.42
N SER A 7 -14.90 11.96 6.55
CA SER A 7 -14.34 12.99 7.43
C SER A 7 -14.42 12.56 8.89
N ILE A 8 -15.60 12.12 9.34
CA ILE A 8 -15.82 11.63 10.71
C ILE A 8 -14.97 10.38 10.97
N LYS A 9 -14.90 9.45 10.01
CA LYS A 9 -14.09 8.23 10.12
C LYS A 9 -12.61 8.57 10.26
N LYS A 10 -12.06 9.52 9.48
CA LYS A 10 -10.66 9.97 9.64
C LYS A 10 -10.40 10.69 10.97
N ARG A 11 -11.37 11.48 11.44
CA ARG A 11 -11.27 12.28 12.68
C ARG A 11 -11.29 11.42 13.95
N VAL A 12 -11.96 10.27 13.91
CA VAL A 12 -12.00 9.30 15.02
C VAL A 12 -10.92 8.23 14.88
N LEU A 13 -10.66 7.74 13.67
CA LEU A 13 -9.68 6.67 13.43
C LEU A 13 -8.27 7.10 13.84
N PHE A 14 -7.82 8.30 13.46
CA PHE A 14 -6.47 8.76 13.79
C PHE A 14 -6.19 8.81 15.30
N PRO A 15 -7.02 9.49 16.14
CA PRO A 15 -6.78 9.49 17.58
C PRO A 15 -6.92 8.10 18.21
N THR A 16 -7.82 7.23 17.70
CA THR A 16 -7.93 5.85 18.24
C THR A 16 -6.69 5.02 17.95
N VAL A 17 -6.13 5.09 16.74
CA VAL A 17 -4.89 4.38 16.38
C VAL A 17 -3.70 4.93 17.16
N PHE A 18 -3.62 6.25 17.32
CA PHE A 18 -2.57 6.89 18.11
C PHE A 18 -2.65 6.46 19.59
N LEU A 19 -3.84 6.46 20.18
CA LEU A 19 -4.07 6.03 21.55
C LEU A 19 -3.72 4.55 21.75
N LEU A 20 -4.10 3.68 20.81
CA LEU A 20 -3.74 2.26 20.84
C LEU A 20 -2.22 2.07 20.76
N GLY A 21 -1.53 2.84 19.91
CA GLY A 21 -0.08 2.85 19.81
C GLY A 21 0.60 3.27 21.12
N LEU A 22 0.09 4.33 21.76
CA LEU A 22 0.60 4.83 23.04
C LEU A 22 0.38 3.81 24.17
N ILE A 23 -0.80 3.18 24.23
CA ILE A 23 -1.09 2.11 25.20
C ILE A 23 -0.13 0.92 24.99
N THR A 24 0.05 0.49 23.74
CA THR A 24 0.95 -0.63 23.42
C THR A 24 2.39 -0.31 23.81
N TRP A 25 2.86 0.91 23.52
CA TRP A 25 4.18 1.39 23.94
C TRP A 25 4.34 1.39 25.46
N LEU A 26 3.35 1.90 26.22
CA LEU A 26 3.36 1.88 27.69
C LEU A 26 3.40 0.47 28.26
N VAL A 27 2.63 -0.46 27.69
CA VAL A 27 2.62 -1.87 28.11
C VAL A 27 3.98 -2.51 27.89
N LEU A 28 4.62 -2.27 26.73
CA LEU A 28 5.96 -2.76 26.43
C LEU A 28 7.01 -2.19 27.40
N CYS A 29 6.96 -0.88 27.67
CA CYS A 29 7.84 -0.24 28.65
C CYS A 29 7.64 -0.83 30.05
N ARG A 30 6.39 -1.06 30.47
CA ARG A 30 6.09 -1.67 31.78
C ARG A 30 6.59 -3.11 31.87
N ALA A 31 6.40 -3.90 30.82
CA ALA A 31 6.92 -5.27 30.75
C ALA A 31 8.45 -5.30 30.85
N PHE A 32 9.14 -4.39 30.15
CA PHE A 32 10.59 -4.29 30.22
C PHE A 32 11.07 -3.82 31.58
N TYR A 33 10.41 -2.82 32.18
CA TYR A 33 10.70 -2.35 33.54
C TYR A 33 10.66 -3.52 34.54
N HIS A 34 9.59 -4.29 34.53
CA HIS A 34 9.41 -5.43 35.42
C HIS A 34 10.44 -6.53 35.16
N SER A 35 10.69 -6.85 33.88
CA SER A 35 11.75 -7.80 33.49
C SER A 35 13.15 -7.36 33.91
N TYR A 36 13.44 -6.06 33.93
CA TYR A 36 14.73 -5.54 34.34
C TYR A 36 14.88 -5.60 35.87
N TRP A 37 13.94 -5.00 36.60
CA TRP A 37 14.02 -4.89 38.06
C TRP A 37 13.82 -6.22 38.76
N GLU A 38 12.76 -6.96 38.44
CA GLU A 38 12.48 -8.25 39.09
C GLU A 38 13.23 -9.40 38.41
N GLY A 39 13.34 -9.37 37.08
CA GLY A 39 13.96 -10.45 36.32
C GLY A 39 15.49 -10.44 36.32
N THR A 40 16.13 -9.27 36.46
CA THR A 40 17.60 -9.16 36.43
C THR A 40 18.16 -8.69 37.77
N ILE A 41 17.84 -7.47 38.19
CA ILE A 41 18.47 -6.83 39.34
C ILE A 41 18.15 -7.57 40.63
N TYR A 42 16.88 -7.90 40.85
CA TYR A 42 16.46 -8.60 42.05
C TYR A 42 17.13 -9.98 42.19
N ARG A 43 17.24 -10.72 41.08
CA ARG A 43 17.86 -12.05 41.08
C ARG A 43 19.36 -12.00 41.32
N VAL A 44 20.06 -11.07 40.68
CA VAL A 44 21.51 -10.87 40.89
C VAL A 44 21.78 -10.50 42.35
N GLN A 45 21.07 -9.51 42.90
CA GLN A 45 21.19 -9.14 44.32
C GLN A 45 20.90 -10.31 45.27
N THR A 46 19.93 -11.17 44.95
CA THR A 46 19.60 -12.33 45.79
C THR A 46 20.74 -13.35 45.79
N VAL A 47 21.38 -13.57 44.64
CA VAL A 47 22.56 -14.45 44.54
C VAL A 47 23.74 -13.84 45.30
N ASP A 48 23.97 -12.53 45.16
CA ASP A 48 25.04 -11.83 45.87
C ASP A 48 24.83 -11.85 47.38
N PHE A 49 23.61 -11.58 47.86
CA PHE A 49 23.27 -11.71 49.28
C PHE A 49 23.43 -13.13 49.78
N ASN A 50 23.05 -14.12 48.97
CA ASN A 50 23.28 -15.51 49.34
C ASN A 50 24.78 -15.77 49.57
N LEU A 51 25.63 -15.35 48.64
CA LEU A 51 27.09 -15.47 48.80
C LEU A 51 27.59 -14.73 50.05
N LEU A 52 27.09 -13.52 50.29
CA LEU A 52 27.49 -12.73 51.44
C LEU A 52 27.06 -13.35 52.77
N HIS A 53 25.85 -13.91 52.88
CA HIS A 53 25.40 -14.65 54.07
C HIS A 53 26.33 -15.82 54.41
N HIS A 54 26.99 -16.41 53.41
CA HIS A 54 27.93 -17.52 53.60
C HIS A 54 29.35 -17.08 53.99
N VAL A 55 29.77 -15.87 53.64
CA VAL A 55 31.19 -15.45 53.77
C VAL A 55 31.36 -14.29 54.75
N LEU A 56 30.52 -13.27 54.61
CA LEU A 56 30.68 -11.98 55.26
C LEU A 56 30.63 -12.05 56.81
N PRO A 57 29.72 -12.82 57.44
CA PRO A 57 29.66 -12.88 58.90
C PRO A 57 30.94 -13.44 59.53
N ALA A 58 31.54 -14.47 58.93
CA ALA A 58 32.77 -15.07 59.42
C ALA A 58 33.95 -14.09 59.28
N THR A 59 34.10 -13.48 58.09
CA THR A 59 35.17 -12.53 57.81
C THR A 59 35.08 -11.29 58.70
N LEU A 60 33.90 -10.68 58.82
CA LEU A 60 33.72 -9.49 59.67
C LEU A 60 33.93 -9.81 61.15
N SER A 61 33.47 -10.97 61.63
CA SER A 61 33.70 -11.37 63.02
C SER A 61 35.19 -11.51 63.32
N GLN A 62 35.97 -12.11 62.41
CA GLN A 62 37.43 -12.21 62.57
C GLN A 62 38.11 -10.84 62.57
N LEU A 63 37.68 -9.93 61.70
CA LEU A 63 38.26 -8.58 61.63
C LEU A 63 37.94 -7.74 62.87
N ILE A 64 36.75 -7.89 63.44
CA ILE A 64 36.37 -7.23 64.70
C ILE A 64 37.20 -7.78 65.87
N VAL A 65 37.35 -9.11 65.96
CA VAL A 65 38.18 -9.74 67.01
C VAL A 65 39.66 -9.34 66.88
N ALA A 66 40.14 -9.17 65.65
CA ALA A 66 41.51 -8.73 65.36
C ALA A 66 41.73 -7.21 65.47
N ASP A 67 40.71 -6.43 65.84
CA ASP A 67 40.75 -4.96 65.96
C ASP A 67 41.22 -4.25 64.68
N ARG A 68 40.76 -4.74 63.51
CA ARG A 68 41.15 -4.26 62.17
C ARG A 68 40.05 -3.44 61.50
N ASP A 69 39.68 -2.33 62.14
CA ASP A 69 38.69 -1.36 61.66
C ASP A 69 39.01 -0.82 60.25
N ASP A 70 40.29 -0.70 59.93
CA ASP A 70 40.79 -0.28 58.62
C ASP A 70 40.34 -1.23 57.49
N LEU A 71 40.31 -2.53 57.78
CA LEU A 71 39.89 -3.56 56.83
C LEU A 71 38.37 -3.72 56.82
N ILE A 72 37.69 -3.53 57.95
CA ILE A 72 36.21 -3.59 58.02
C ILE A 72 35.60 -2.57 57.06
N GLN A 73 36.05 -1.31 57.11
CA GLN A 73 35.54 -0.28 56.22
C GLN A 73 35.89 -0.58 54.74
N LYS A 74 37.08 -1.12 54.46
CA LYS A 74 37.47 -1.52 53.08
C LYS A 74 36.63 -2.66 52.53
N VAL A 75 36.25 -3.62 53.38
CA VAL A 75 35.32 -4.68 52.99
C VAL A 75 33.96 -4.07 52.70
N LEU A 76 33.42 -3.23 53.58
CA LEU A 76 32.10 -2.60 53.37
C LEU A 76 32.05 -1.63 52.18
N ASP A 77 33.16 -0.97 51.86
CA ASP A 77 33.32 -0.07 50.72
C ASP A 77 33.81 -0.78 49.45
N ALA A 78 33.95 -2.12 49.48
CA ALA A 78 34.16 -2.88 48.26
C ALA A 78 33.01 -2.59 47.30
N ASN A 79 33.29 -2.52 46.00
CA ASN A 79 32.34 -2.04 45.00
C ASN A 79 31.22 -3.06 44.75
N TYR A 80 30.26 -3.15 45.68
CA TYR A 80 29.09 -4.01 45.62
C TYR A 80 28.02 -3.50 44.64
N GLY A 81 28.22 -2.31 44.07
CA GLY A 81 27.33 -1.72 43.07
C GLY A 81 25.96 -1.33 43.62
N ILE A 82 24.99 -2.26 43.55
CA ILE A 82 23.54 -1.98 43.59
C ILE A 82 22.94 -2.21 44.99
N PHE A 83 23.76 -2.45 46.00
CA PHE A 83 23.32 -2.63 47.38
C PHE A 83 24.40 -2.14 48.35
N GLY A 84 23.99 -1.86 49.60
CA GLY A 84 24.88 -1.40 50.66
C GLY A 84 24.94 -2.39 51.81
N LEU A 85 25.93 -2.22 52.68
CA LEU A 85 26.09 -2.98 53.91
C LEU A 85 26.18 -2.03 55.11
N ALA A 86 25.64 -2.45 56.24
CA ALA A 86 25.76 -1.72 57.49
C ALA A 86 26.04 -2.68 58.64
N VAL A 87 26.97 -2.31 59.52
CA VAL A 87 27.33 -3.07 60.72
C VAL A 87 26.93 -2.27 61.95
N THR A 88 26.28 -2.95 62.88
CA THR A 88 25.81 -2.36 64.15
C THR A 88 26.47 -3.03 65.34
N ASP A 89 26.40 -2.35 66.49
CA ASP A 89 26.82 -2.89 67.78
C ASP A 89 26.01 -4.15 68.19
N SER A 90 26.52 -4.89 69.16
CA SER A 90 25.94 -6.08 69.80
C SER A 90 24.45 -5.93 70.16
N GLN A 91 24.03 -4.73 70.56
CA GLN A 91 22.63 -4.40 70.90
C GLN A 91 21.81 -3.90 69.70
N GLY A 92 22.44 -3.65 68.55
CA GLY A 92 21.81 -3.10 67.35
C GLY A 92 21.31 -1.66 67.50
N ARG A 93 21.86 -0.88 68.45
CA ARG A 93 21.40 0.48 68.79
C ARG A 93 22.15 1.59 68.07
N SER A 94 23.36 1.33 67.59
CA SER A 94 24.21 2.26 66.87
C SER A 94 24.81 1.58 65.63
N ILE A 95 24.92 2.35 64.55
CA ILE A 95 25.63 1.93 63.34
C ILE A 95 27.11 2.23 63.58
N LEU A 96 27.95 1.20 63.55
CA LEU A 96 29.38 1.31 63.73
C LEU A 96 30.07 1.62 62.39
N TYR A 97 29.68 0.89 61.34
CA TYR A 97 30.23 1.06 60.00
C TYR A 97 29.13 0.93 58.95
N ALA A 98 29.24 1.67 57.87
CA ALA A 98 28.33 1.58 56.73
C ALA A 98 29.08 1.84 55.43
N THR A 99 28.59 1.24 54.34
CA THR A 99 29.10 1.51 53.00
C THR A 99 28.92 2.98 52.66
N ARG A 100 30.02 3.66 52.33
CA ARG A 100 30.04 5.08 51.95
C ARG A 100 29.70 5.28 50.47
N ASN A 101 30.07 4.32 49.63
CA ASN A 101 29.79 4.31 48.20
C ASN A 101 28.52 3.52 47.89
N ILE A 102 27.37 4.01 48.36
CA ILE A 102 26.10 3.50 47.85
C ILE A 102 25.88 4.14 46.47
N TYR A 103 25.91 3.34 45.40
CA TYR A 103 25.65 3.77 44.02
C TYR A 103 24.17 4.20 43.79
N SER A 104 23.45 4.52 44.86
CA SER A 104 22.06 4.95 44.78
C SER A 104 22.01 6.45 44.54
N SER A 105 21.23 6.85 43.54
CA SER A 105 20.84 8.24 43.31
C SER A 105 19.93 8.79 44.42
N ASN A 106 19.71 8.06 45.52
CA ASN A 106 18.78 8.42 46.58
C ASN A 106 19.53 9.13 47.71
N PRO A 107 19.40 10.47 47.85
CA PRO A 107 20.08 11.24 48.90
C PRO A 107 19.64 10.82 50.30
N GLU A 108 18.43 10.25 50.44
CA GLU A 108 17.87 9.77 51.71
C GLU A 108 18.69 8.65 52.35
N ARG A 109 19.42 7.84 51.56
CA ARG A 109 20.28 6.78 52.10
C ARG A 109 21.62 7.27 52.66
N LYS A 110 21.98 8.54 52.48
CA LYS A 110 23.19 9.11 53.08
C LYS A 110 23.04 9.31 54.59
N ASN A 111 21.81 9.37 55.10
CA ASN A 111 21.49 9.55 56.52
C ASN A 111 20.77 8.31 57.06
N LEU A 112 21.42 7.14 56.95
CA LEU A 112 20.82 5.88 57.35
C LEU A 112 20.58 5.85 58.87
N THR A 113 19.34 5.64 59.31
CA THR A 113 19.03 5.45 60.73
C THR A 113 18.90 3.97 61.09
N VAL A 114 19.01 3.65 62.38
CA VAL A 114 18.84 2.27 62.89
C VAL A 114 17.41 1.77 62.66
N GLU A 115 16.44 2.66 62.65
CA GLU A 115 15.03 2.33 62.36
C GLU A 115 14.87 1.88 60.90
N ASP A 116 15.59 2.49 59.96
CA ASP A 116 15.57 2.09 58.54
C ASP A 116 16.18 0.72 58.29
N LEU A 117 17.15 0.30 59.13
CA LEU A 117 17.71 -1.05 59.10
C LEU A 117 16.69 -2.11 59.49
N SER A 118 15.82 -1.80 60.47
CA SER A 118 14.78 -2.73 60.93
C SER A 118 13.64 -2.94 59.93
N ARG A 119 13.47 -2.01 58.98
CA ARG A 119 12.46 -2.07 57.91
C ARG A 119 12.91 -2.86 56.68
N GLN A 120 14.18 -3.28 56.63
CA GLN A 120 14.71 -4.03 55.49
C GLN A 120 14.06 -5.42 55.40
N THR A 121 13.85 -5.87 54.17
CA THR A 121 13.25 -7.17 53.88
C THR A 121 14.23 -8.33 54.07
N GLU A 122 15.53 -8.07 53.91
CA GLU A 122 16.59 -9.07 54.10
C GLU A 122 16.94 -9.20 55.59
N PRO A 123 17.09 -10.44 56.10
CA PRO A 123 17.43 -10.65 57.49
C PRO A 123 18.88 -10.29 57.78
N ALA A 124 19.14 -9.80 58.98
CA ALA A 124 20.49 -9.51 59.45
C ALA A 124 21.22 -10.78 59.91
N ASP A 125 22.52 -10.86 59.61
CA ASP A 125 23.41 -11.88 60.18
C ASP A 125 24.06 -11.38 61.46
N TRP A 126 24.32 -12.32 62.36
CA TRP A 126 24.91 -12.05 63.67
C TRP A 126 26.43 -12.22 63.57
N LEU A 127 27.18 -11.22 63.99
CA LEU A 127 28.64 -11.29 64.10
C LEU A 127 28.97 -11.84 65.48
N CYS A 128 29.71 -12.95 65.55
CA CYS A 128 29.91 -13.72 66.78
C CYS A 128 31.38 -14.02 67.03
N ASP A 129 31.75 -14.15 68.31
CA ASP A 129 33.02 -14.72 68.76
C ASP A 129 32.75 -16.03 69.52
N PRO A 130 33.18 -17.20 69.02
CA PRO A 130 33.97 -17.42 67.81
C PRO A 130 33.18 -17.17 66.51
N PRO A 131 33.88 -16.90 65.38
CA PRO A 131 33.26 -16.65 64.08
C PRO A 131 32.31 -17.79 63.67
N PRO A 132 31.13 -17.48 63.09
CA PRO A 132 30.20 -18.50 62.64
C PRO A 132 30.82 -19.34 61.50
N LEU A 133 30.86 -20.67 61.67
CA LEU A 133 31.34 -21.61 60.65
C LEU A 133 30.27 -21.94 59.61
N GLU A 134 29.00 -21.83 60.00
CA GLU A 134 27.85 -22.10 59.15
C GLU A 134 27.07 -20.81 58.86
N PRO A 135 26.52 -20.68 57.65
CA PRO A 135 25.63 -19.57 57.29
C PRO A 135 24.37 -19.56 58.16
N GLN A 136 23.94 -18.37 58.57
CA GLN A 136 22.72 -18.24 59.37
C GLN A 136 21.47 -18.18 58.50
N TRP A 137 21.59 -17.56 57.33
CA TRP A 137 20.54 -17.40 56.34
C TRP A 137 21.00 -17.88 54.97
N ARG A 138 20.06 -18.35 54.16
CA ARG A 138 20.31 -18.75 52.78
C ARG A 138 19.07 -18.51 51.93
N HIS A 139 19.31 -18.14 50.68
CA HIS A 139 18.29 -18.15 49.64
C HIS A 139 18.30 -19.51 48.93
N ASN A 140 17.12 -20.14 48.83
CA ASN A 140 16.98 -21.44 48.16
C ASN A 140 17.10 -21.32 46.64
N SER A 141 16.75 -20.16 46.09
CA SER A 141 16.83 -19.85 44.66
C SER A 141 17.07 -18.36 44.47
N ALA A 142 17.63 -17.99 43.31
CA ALA A 142 17.82 -16.60 42.89
C ALA A 142 16.51 -15.80 42.81
N SER A 143 15.36 -16.47 42.74
CA SER A 143 14.04 -15.84 42.67
C SER A 143 13.28 -15.86 43.99
N THR A 144 13.84 -16.44 45.06
CA THR A 144 13.16 -16.51 46.35
C THR A 144 13.23 -15.16 47.05
N PRO A 145 12.09 -14.59 47.49
CA PRO A 145 12.09 -13.22 47.99
C PRO A 145 12.55 -13.05 49.44
N LYS A 146 12.70 -14.15 50.18
CA LYS A 146 13.07 -14.16 51.59
C LYS A 146 14.07 -15.27 51.85
N ALA A 147 15.14 -14.95 52.57
CA ALA A 147 16.09 -15.94 53.03
C ALA A 147 15.46 -16.84 54.10
N VAL A 148 15.84 -18.11 54.07
CA VAL A 148 15.45 -19.12 55.05
C VAL A 148 16.55 -19.25 56.09
N ARG A 149 16.17 -19.35 57.36
CA ARG A 149 17.11 -19.52 58.46
C ARG A 149 17.61 -20.97 58.50
N LEU A 150 18.92 -21.16 58.46
CA LEU A 150 19.54 -22.50 58.53
C LEU A 150 19.87 -22.91 59.97
N GLY A 151 20.19 -21.97 60.85
CA GLY A 151 20.63 -22.24 62.22
C GLY A 151 19.79 -21.56 63.31
N SER A 152 19.56 -22.25 64.44
CA SER A 152 18.62 -21.81 65.48
C SER A 152 19.21 -20.88 66.56
N LYS A 153 20.53 -20.83 66.78
CA LYS A 153 21.16 -19.97 67.81
C LYS A 153 22.56 -19.46 67.40
N PRO A 154 22.95 -18.24 67.79
CA PRO A 154 24.31 -17.75 67.59
C PRO A 154 25.30 -18.63 68.38
N PRO A 155 26.45 -19.01 67.79
CA PRO A 155 27.39 -19.96 68.40
C PRO A 155 28.17 -19.39 69.59
N GLY A 156 28.15 -18.07 69.83
CA GLY A 156 28.99 -17.42 70.83
C GLY A 156 28.55 -16.01 71.21
N LYS A 157 29.50 -15.21 71.72
CA LYS A 157 29.27 -13.82 72.14
C LYS A 157 28.95 -12.98 70.91
N ILE A 158 27.87 -12.21 70.96
CA ILE A 158 27.44 -11.36 69.85
C ILE A 158 28.27 -10.07 69.88
N LEU A 159 29.03 -9.87 68.82
CA LEU A 159 29.83 -8.66 68.60
C LEU A 159 29.00 -7.57 67.93
N GLY A 160 28.07 -7.96 67.07
CA GLY A 160 27.26 -7.03 66.29
C GLY A 160 26.32 -7.72 65.33
N LYS A 161 25.70 -6.94 64.45
CA LYS A 161 24.86 -7.44 63.35
C LYS A 161 25.23 -6.76 62.05
N VAL A 162 25.26 -7.52 60.97
CA VAL A 162 25.40 -7.00 59.60
C VAL A 162 24.07 -7.02 58.88
N TYR A 163 23.72 -5.88 58.29
CA TYR A 163 22.50 -5.64 57.55
C TYR A 163 22.80 -5.48 56.06
N TYR A 164 21.93 -6.05 55.24
CA TYR A 164 22.00 -6.00 53.78
C TYR A 164 20.96 -5.00 53.27
N LEU A 165 21.43 -3.93 52.64
CA LEU A 165 20.59 -2.84 52.15
C LEU A 165 20.31 -3.03 50.67
N ARG A 166 19.23 -3.73 50.34
CA ARG A 166 18.77 -3.87 48.96
C ARG A 166 18.38 -2.51 48.38
N GLN A 167 18.70 -2.23 47.12
CA GLN A 167 18.20 -1.01 46.47
C GLN A 167 16.68 -1.08 46.27
N GLU A 168 15.99 -0.02 46.66
CA GLU A 168 14.56 0.14 46.38
C GLU A 168 14.33 0.41 44.90
N GLN A 169 13.40 -0.36 44.33
CA GLN A 169 12.94 -0.14 42.96
C GLN A 169 12.19 1.20 42.88
N PRO A 170 12.59 2.13 41.99
CA PRO A 170 11.83 3.35 41.76
C PRO A 170 10.47 2.97 41.16
N THR A 171 9.39 3.65 41.52
CA THR A 171 8.09 3.38 40.89
C THR A 171 8.17 3.57 39.37
N PHE A 172 7.45 2.74 38.61
CA PHE A 172 7.46 2.79 37.14
C PHE A 172 7.23 4.19 36.59
N GLU A 173 6.27 4.93 37.17
CA GLU A 173 5.95 6.30 36.77
C GLU A 173 7.11 7.27 37.00
N ARG A 174 7.81 7.15 38.14
CA ARG A 174 8.96 8.00 38.47
C ARG A 174 10.15 7.68 37.55
N ASP A 175 10.37 6.40 37.26
CA ASP A 175 11.43 5.95 36.35
C ASP A 175 11.15 6.38 34.90
N LEU A 176 9.90 6.23 34.44
CA LEU A 176 9.47 6.66 33.11
C LEU A 176 9.50 8.19 32.98
N TYR A 177 9.06 8.92 34.00
CA TYR A 177 9.14 10.38 34.02
C TYR A 177 10.60 10.85 33.95
N SER A 178 11.47 10.26 34.77
CA SER A 178 12.92 10.54 34.70
C SER A 178 13.48 10.22 33.32
N PHE A 179 13.06 9.13 32.69
CA PHE A 179 13.44 8.84 31.31
C PHE A 179 12.97 9.92 30.33
N LEU A 180 11.72 10.38 30.43
CA LEU A 180 11.20 11.44 29.54
C LEU A 180 11.92 12.77 29.73
N THR A 181 12.32 13.12 30.95
CA THR A 181 13.04 14.39 31.24
C THR A 181 14.51 14.33 30.88
N THR A 182 15.17 13.19 31.12
CA THR A 182 16.63 13.07 30.99
C THR A 182 17.03 12.43 29.66
N CYS A 183 16.13 11.66 29.05
CA CYS A 183 16.10 11.04 27.72
C CYS A 183 17.44 10.44 27.24
N PHE A 184 18.38 11.28 26.81
CA PHE A 184 19.66 10.87 26.23
C PHE A 184 20.85 10.97 27.20
N TYR A 185 20.71 11.71 28.30
CA TYR A 185 21.84 11.99 29.20
C TYR A 185 22.08 10.91 30.26
N ASP A 186 21.05 10.11 30.58
CA ASP A 186 21.16 9.00 31.54
C ASP A 186 20.46 7.75 30.98
N LEU A 187 21.23 7.00 30.19
CA LEU A 187 20.83 5.71 29.60
C LEU A 187 21.33 4.56 30.47
N SER A 188 20.93 4.52 31.74
CA SER A 188 21.26 3.42 32.66
C SER A 188 20.04 2.52 32.95
N GLY A 189 20.31 1.23 33.17
CA GLY A 189 19.29 0.24 33.56
C GLY A 189 18.07 0.12 32.65
N SER A 190 16.87 0.21 33.23
CA SER A 190 15.57 0.12 32.54
C SER A 190 15.40 1.15 31.43
N LYS A 191 16.02 2.35 31.57
CA LYS A 191 15.94 3.45 30.60
C LYS A 191 16.50 3.09 29.23
N ARG A 192 17.51 2.20 29.17
CA ARG A 192 18.04 1.68 27.89
C ARG A 192 16.99 0.91 27.09
N GLY A 193 16.17 0.13 27.78
CA GLY A 193 15.08 -0.61 27.15
C GLY A 193 14.00 0.31 26.61
N TYR A 194 13.61 1.33 27.38
CA TYR A 194 12.63 2.33 26.91
C TYR A 194 13.15 3.06 25.68
N PHE A 195 14.43 3.39 25.64
CA PHE A 195 15.06 4.01 24.48
C PHE A 195 14.99 3.10 23.25
N PHE A 196 15.36 1.83 23.39
CA PHE A 196 15.29 0.86 22.29
C PHE A 196 13.86 0.66 21.78
N ILE A 197 12.89 0.48 22.69
CA ILE A 197 11.47 0.35 22.35
C ILE A 197 10.99 1.60 21.61
N SER A 198 11.34 2.80 22.10
CA SER A 198 10.97 4.06 21.47
C SER A 198 11.56 4.20 20.07
N LEU A 199 12.84 3.86 19.89
CA LEU A 199 13.51 3.89 18.59
C LEU A 199 12.86 2.92 17.60
N MET A 200 12.53 1.70 18.05
CA MET A 200 11.85 0.70 17.21
C MET A 200 10.44 1.14 16.81
N THR A 201 9.67 1.71 17.75
CA THR A 201 8.33 2.23 17.42
C THR A 201 8.38 3.39 16.44
N PHE A 202 9.35 4.30 16.60
CA PHE A 202 9.53 5.41 15.66
C PHE A 202 9.98 4.90 14.28
N GLY A 203 10.95 3.99 14.24
CA GLY A 203 11.41 3.35 13.00
C GLY A 203 10.29 2.61 12.26
N PHE A 204 9.49 1.81 12.97
CA PHE A 204 8.34 1.12 12.40
C PHE A 204 7.28 2.10 11.87
N SER A 205 7.02 3.19 12.60
CA SER A 205 6.07 4.22 12.15
C SER A 205 6.54 4.92 10.86
N LEU A 206 7.84 5.20 10.73
CA LEU A 206 8.45 5.77 9.52
C LEU A 206 8.31 4.82 8.33
N ILE A 207 8.59 3.53 8.53
CA ILE A 207 8.44 2.50 7.49
C ILE A 207 6.98 2.39 7.07
N ALA A 208 6.03 2.36 8.02
CA ALA A 208 4.60 2.31 7.71
C ALA A 208 4.13 3.53 6.92
N ILE A 209 4.56 4.73 7.31
CA ILE A 209 4.27 5.97 6.56
C ILE A 209 4.84 5.90 5.14
N LEU A 210 6.08 5.42 4.99
CA LEU A 210 6.71 5.26 3.68
C LEU A 210 5.94 4.28 2.79
N LEU A 211 5.52 3.14 3.33
CA LEU A 211 4.72 2.15 2.60
C LEU A 211 3.36 2.69 2.19
N ILE A 212 2.68 3.43 3.07
CA ILE A 212 1.41 4.10 2.75
C ILE A 212 1.63 5.14 1.64
N TRP A 213 2.70 5.92 1.72
CA TRP A 213 3.05 6.92 0.71
C TRP A 213 3.34 6.27 -0.64
N LEU A 214 4.16 5.21 -0.68
CA LEU A 214 4.46 4.46 -1.90
C LEU A 214 3.21 3.84 -2.52
N ARG A 215 2.31 3.27 -1.70
CA ARG A 215 1.04 2.69 -2.17
C ARG A 215 0.14 3.77 -2.78
N ARG A 216 0.02 4.93 -2.13
CA ARG A 216 -0.77 6.05 -2.63
C ARG A 216 -0.20 6.57 -3.95
N ARG A 217 1.13 6.70 -4.05
CA ARG A 217 1.80 7.13 -5.27
C ARG A 217 1.62 6.12 -6.41
N GLY A 218 1.68 4.83 -6.11
CA GLY A 218 1.41 3.77 -7.10
C GLY A 218 -0.02 3.82 -7.64
N LEU A 219 -1.01 4.09 -6.78
CA LEU A 219 -2.41 4.25 -7.21
C LEU A 219 -2.62 5.49 -8.08
N GLU A 220 -1.99 6.62 -7.74
CA GLU A 220 -2.04 7.85 -8.55
C GLU A 220 -1.47 7.61 -9.95
N LEU A 221 -0.31 6.93 -10.05
CA LEU A 221 0.29 6.59 -11.34
C LEU A 221 -0.59 5.65 -12.16
N LYS A 222 -1.21 4.66 -11.52
CA LYS A 222 -2.14 3.73 -12.20
C LYS A 222 -3.38 4.44 -12.72
N GLN A 223 -3.91 5.42 -11.97
CA GLN A 223 -5.03 6.24 -12.43
C GLN A 223 -4.63 7.08 -13.66
N GLN A 224 -3.44 7.67 -13.66
CA GLN A 224 -2.94 8.43 -14.81
C GLN A 224 -2.74 7.53 -16.05
N GLU A 225 -2.17 6.34 -15.88
CA GLU A 225 -2.03 5.35 -16.97
C GLU A 225 -3.40 4.98 -17.55
N LEU A 226 -4.39 4.70 -16.69
CA LEU A 226 -5.76 4.38 -17.10
C LEU A 226 -6.43 5.53 -17.87
N GLU A 227 -6.24 6.78 -17.43
CA GLU A 227 -6.77 7.97 -18.11
C GLU A 227 -6.10 8.23 -19.47
N HIS A 228 -4.83 7.87 -19.63
CA HIS A 228 -4.15 7.97 -20.92
C HIS A 228 -4.66 6.90 -21.89
N VAL A 229 -4.77 5.65 -21.44
CA VAL A 229 -5.25 4.53 -22.26
C VAL A 229 -6.71 4.72 -22.66
N SER A 230 -7.58 5.21 -21.77
CA SER A 230 -8.99 5.45 -22.10
C SER A 230 -9.15 6.52 -23.18
N ARG A 231 -8.35 7.59 -23.13
CA ARG A 231 -8.31 8.63 -24.17
C ARG A 231 -7.85 8.09 -25.52
N GLU A 232 -6.83 7.24 -25.54
CA GLU A 232 -6.37 6.60 -26.78
C GLU A 232 -7.45 5.70 -27.39
N LEU A 233 -8.14 4.91 -26.56
CA LEU A 233 -9.26 4.07 -27.00
C LEU A 233 -10.40 4.90 -27.58
N GLU A 234 -10.76 6.02 -26.95
CA GLU A 234 -11.79 6.93 -27.48
C GLU A 234 -11.41 7.51 -28.84
N LEU A 235 -10.15 7.93 -29.01
CA LEU A 235 -9.66 8.46 -30.28
C LEU A 235 -9.72 7.40 -31.39
N ARG A 236 -9.27 6.18 -31.10
CA ARG A 236 -9.35 5.06 -32.06
C ARG A 236 -10.79 4.72 -32.43
N LYS A 237 -11.70 4.72 -31.45
CA LYS A 237 -13.13 4.47 -31.69
C LYS A 237 -13.76 5.54 -32.59
N ARG A 238 -13.48 6.84 -32.33
CA ARG A 238 -13.96 7.94 -33.19
C ARG A 238 -13.44 7.83 -34.62
N ALA A 239 -12.17 7.46 -34.80
CA ALA A 239 -11.60 7.23 -36.14
C ALA A 239 -12.32 6.08 -36.86
N LEU A 240 -12.66 5.01 -36.14
CA LEU A 240 -13.39 3.87 -36.69
C LEU A 240 -14.82 4.25 -37.09
N ASP A 241 -15.50 5.05 -36.26
CA ASP A 241 -16.84 5.57 -36.57
C ASP A 241 -16.81 6.45 -37.83
N GLN A 242 -15.81 7.33 -37.98
CA GLN A 242 -15.61 8.15 -39.18
C GLN A 242 -15.39 7.30 -40.44
N LEU A 243 -14.50 6.30 -40.38
CA LEU A 243 -14.26 5.36 -41.47
C LEU A 243 -15.54 4.60 -41.84
N SER A 244 -16.31 4.16 -40.85
CA SER A 244 -17.58 3.47 -41.10
C SER A 244 -18.60 4.38 -41.77
N ALA A 245 -18.68 5.66 -41.38
CA ALA A 245 -19.56 6.64 -41.99
C ALA A 245 -19.16 6.92 -43.45
N GLU A 246 -17.88 7.16 -43.72
CA GLU A 246 -17.38 7.34 -45.09
C GLU A 246 -17.70 6.14 -45.97
N LEU A 247 -17.54 4.92 -45.45
CA LEU A 247 -17.83 3.69 -46.16
C LEU A 247 -19.33 3.57 -46.51
N THR A 248 -20.23 3.96 -45.59
CA THR A 248 -21.67 3.98 -45.89
C THR A 248 -22.04 5.00 -46.97
N VAL A 249 -21.43 6.19 -46.94
CA VAL A 249 -21.63 7.23 -47.96
C VAL A 249 -21.13 6.75 -49.33
N GLN A 250 -19.96 6.13 -49.38
CA GLN A 250 -19.39 5.61 -50.63
C GLN A 250 -20.21 4.45 -51.20
N LYS A 251 -20.71 3.53 -50.36
CA LYS A 251 -21.63 2.47 -50.81
C LYS A 251 -22.92 3.04 -51.38
N ALA A 252 -23.51 4.04 -50.73
CA ALA A 252 -24.70 4.71 -51.23
C ALA A 252 -24.43 5.41 -52.58
N ARG A 253 -23.28 6.08 -52.72
CA ARG A 253 -22.85 6.70 -53.98
C ARG A 253 -22.65 5.69 -55.10
N LYS A 254 -22.02 4.54 -54.80
CA LYS A 254 -21.85 3.44 -55.75
C LYS A 254 -23.21 2.94 -56.24
N PHE A 255 -24.12 2.64 -55.31
CA PHE A 255 -25.45 2.15 -55.64
C PHE A 255 -26.24 3.14 -56.51
N TRP A 256 -26.12 4.44 -56.24
CA TRP A 256 -26.72 5.48 -57.06
C TRP A 256 -26.15 5.50 -58.49
N LEU A 257 -24.83 5.40 -58.65
CA LEU A 257 -24.17 5.35 -59.97
C LEU A 257 -24.55 4.11 -60.77
N GLU A 258 -24.62 2.93 -60.14
CA GLU A 258 -25.05 1.69 -60.79
C GLU A 258 -26.50 1.82 -61.28
N ARG A 259 -27.38 2.39 -60.46
CA ARG A 259 -28.78 2.62 -60.84
C ARG A 259 -28.93 3.61 -61.99
N GLU A 260 -28.20 4.72 -61.98
CA GLU A 260 -28.23 5.71 -63.07
C GLU A 260 -27.65 5.12 -64.38
N ALA A 261 -26.59 4.29 -64.28
CA ALA A 261 -26.05 3.56 -65.42
C ALA A 261 -27.07 2.58 -66.02
N GLU A 262 -27.81 1.84 -65.19
CA GLU A 262 -28.89 0.96 -65.67
C GLU A 262 -30.04 1.75 -66.33
N GLU A 263 -30.42 2.88 -65.77
CA GLU A 263 -31.47 3.73 -66.35
C GLU A 263 -31.05 4.32 -67.70
N SER A 264 -29.83 4.85 -67.81
CA SER A 264 -29.30 5.35 -69.08
C SER A 264 -29.19 4.26 -70.15
N TYR A 265 -28.77 3.04 -69.77
CA TYR A 265 -28.75 1.89 -70.68
C TYR A 265 -30.15 1.53 -71.18
N ARG A 266 -31.16 1.51 -70.30
CA ARG A 266 -32.56 1.31 -70.68
C ARG A 266 -33.07 2.38 -71.64
N ARG A 267 -32.75 3.66 -71.40
CA ARG A 267 -33.11 4.77 -72.29
C ARG A 267 -32.49 4.56 -73.68
N ALA A 268 -31.20 4.19 -73.76
CA ALA A 268 -30.52 3.91 -75.02
C ALA A 268 -31.14 2.72 -75.77
N LEU A 269 -31.48 1.64 -75.06
CA LEU A 269 -32.09 0.45 -75.66
C LEU A 269 -33.49 0.74 -76.22
N ASN A 270 -34.30 1.49 -75.47
CA ASN A 270 -35.61 1.96 -75.93
C ASN A 270 -35.50 2.87 -77.17
N LEU A 271 -34.52 3.78 -77.20
CA LEU A 271 -34.24 4.61 -78.37
C LEU A 271 -33.83 3.77 -79.58
N LYS A 272 -32.95 2.78 -79.39
CA LYS A 272 -32.54 1.85 -80.45
C LYS A 272 -33.73 1.09 -81.03
N GLN A 273 -34.61 0.55 -80.18
CA GLN A 273 -35.83 -0.13 -80.64
C GLN A 273 -36.80 0.81 -81.36
N ALA A 274 -36.92 2.06 -80.90
CA ALA A 274 -37.73 3.08 -81.58
C ALA A 274 -37.16 3.43 -82.97
N LEU A 275 -35.84 3.51 -83.10
CA LEU A 275 -35.14 3.73 -84.37
C LEU A 275 -35.28 2.54 -85.32
N GLU A 276 -35.15 1.30 -84.83
CA GLU A 276 -35.38 0.11 -85.65
C GLU A 276 -36.81 0.09 -86.21
N LYS A 277 -37.81 0.40 -85.37
CA LYS A 277 -39.21 0.54 -85.83
C LYS A 277 -39.39 1.67 -86.85
N LEU A 278 -38.73 2.82 -86.65
CA LEU A 278 -38.77 3.94 -87.59
C LEU A 278 -38.10 3.57 -88.92
N ARG A 279 -36.95 2.89 -88.88
CA ARG A 279 -36.25 2.37 -90.06
C ARG A 279 -37.12 1.39 -90.83
N ASP A 280 -37.75 0.45 -90.13
CA ASP A 280 -38.68 -0.52 -90.74
C ASP A 280 -39.90 0.18 -91.36
N SER A 281 -40.36 1.29 -90.77
CA SER A 281 -41.46 2.10 -91.32
C SER A 281 -41.06 2.98 -92.52
N ILE A 282 -39.78 3.33 -92.65
CA ILE A 282 -39.24 4.18 -93.74
C ILE A 282 -38.82 3.34 -94.95
N ASN A 283 -38.69 2.01 -94.82
CA ASN A 283 -38.30 1.11 -95.90
C ASN A 283 -39.41 0.14 -96.38
N PRO A 284 -40.56 0.60 -96.93
CA PRO A 284 -41.59 -0.28 -97.48
C PRO A 284 -41.45 -0.42 -99.01
N GLU A 285 -40.60 -1.34 -99.47
CA GLU A 285 -40.74 -1.90 -100.83
C GLU A 285 -40.71 -3.43 -100.79
N SER A 286 -41.88 -4.04 -100.58
CA SER A 286 -42.47 -5.03 -101.48
C SER A 286 -43.74 -5.65 -100.89
N GLN A 287 -44.91 -5.13 -101.28
CA GLN A 287 -46.00 -5.91 -101.94
C GLN A 287 -47.19 -5.00 -102.32
N GLN A 288 -47.56 -5.07 -103.60
CA GLN A 288 -48.60 -4.30 -104.30
C GLN A 288 -50.02 -4.85 -104.10
N GLY A 289 -51.03 -3.97 -104.19
CA GLY A 289 -52.29 -4.29 -104.90
C GLY A 289 -53.59 -3.55 -104.55
N ARG A 290 -53.88 -2.44 -105.28
CA ARG A 290 -55.20 -1.90 -105.78
C ARG A 290 -56.34 -1.59 -104.78
N GLN A 291 -57.26 -0.61 -104.92
CA GLN A 291 -57.61 0.45 -105.91
C GLN A 291 -58.72 1.37 -105.28
N ALA A 292 -58.90 2.56 -105.88
CA ALA A 292 -60.12 3.41 -105.98
C ALA A 292 -60.35 4.61 -105.01
N LEU A 293 -60.66 5.75 -105.65
CA LEU A 293 -61.06 7.12 -105.21
C LEU A 293 -62.61 7.29 -105.41
N PRO A 294 -63.31 8.45 -105.18
CA PRO A 294 -63.16 9.67 -104.34
C PRO A 294 -64.55 10.13 -103.70
N PRO A 295 -64.89 11.43 -103.44
CA PRO A 295 -64.22 12.63 -102.85
C PRO A 295 -65.01 13.33 -101.70
N ALA A 296 -64.39 14.30 -100.98
CA ALA A 296 -64.82 15.71 -100.82
C ALA A 296 -64.29 16.38 -99.52
N GLY A 297 -63.77 17.62 -99.62
CA GLY A 297 -63.80 18.60 -98.49
C GLY A 297 -62.49 19.31 -98.08
N THR A 298 -62.21 20.45 -98.73
CA THR A 298 -61.66 21.71 -98.17
C THR A 298 -60.33 21.74 -97.38
N SER A 299 -59.29 22.23 -98.06
CA SER A 299 -58.31 23.28 -97.67
C SER A 299 -57.86 23.44 -96.21
N ILE A 300 -56.54 23.27 -95.98
CA ILE A 300 -55.62 24.27 -95.42
C ILE A 300 -54.19 23.83 -95.79
N LYS A 301 -53.46 24.68 -96.53
CA LYS A 301 -52.09 24.46 -96.98
C LYS A 301 -51.13 25.08 -95.97
N VAL A 302 -50.73 24.32 -94.96
CA VAL A 302 -49.54 24.62 -94.16
C VAL A 302 -48.39 23.83 -94.77
N ARG A 303 -47.37 24.52 -95.28
CA ARG A 303 -46.11 23.88 -95.69
C ARG A 303 -45.47 23.27 -94.43
N PRO A 304 -45.20 21.97 -94.37
CA PRO A 304 -44.24 21.47 -93.41
C PRO A 304 -42.84 21.95 -93.84
N PRO A 305 -41.96 22.39 -92.93
CA PRO A 305 -40.55 22.45 -93.26
C PRO A 305 -40.10 21.02 -93.54
N VAL A 306 -39.81 20.75 -94.81
CA VAL A 306 -39.11 19.55 -95.25
C VAL A 306 -37.68 19.68 -94.76
N HIS A 307 -37.42 19.26 -93.52
CA HIS A 307 -36.09 18.77 -93.16
C HIS A 307 -36.07 17.29 -93.56
N PRO A 308 -35.03 16.84 -94.28
CA PRO A 308 -34.95 15.43 -94.64
C PRO A 308 -34.87 14.62 -93.33
N PRO A 309 -35.71 13.59 -93.14
CA PRO A 309 -35.69 12.76 -91.93
C PRO A 309 -34.32 12.11 -91.69
N SER A 310 -33.46 12.04 -92.71
CA SER A 310 -32.07 11.58 -92.62
C SER A 310 -31.19 12.43 -91.71
N ALA A 311 -31.38 13.75 -91.62
CA ALA A 311 -30.50 14.61 -90.81
C ALA A 311 -30.75 14.43 -89.30
N ILE A 312 -32.01 14.29 -88.89
CA ILE A 312 -32.38 13.99 -87.50
C ILE A 312 -32.02 12.54 -87.16
N LEU A 313 -32.19 11.61 -88.13
CA LEU A 313 -31.73 10.23 -87.96
C LEU A 313 -30.21 10.15 -87.79
N GLU A 314 -29.41 10.85 -88.60
CA GLU A 314 -27.94 10.91 -88.47
C GLU A 314 -27.49 11.54 -87.15
N GLU A 315 -28.16 12.60 -86.70
CA GLU A 315 -27.82 13.27 -85.42
C GLU A 315 -28.15 12.37 -84.22
N ILE A 316 -29.26 11.61 -84.28
CA ILE A 316 -29.58 10.60 -83.26
C ILE A 316 -28.65 9.38 -83.37
N GLU A 317 -28.27 8.95 -84.58
CA GLU A 317 -27.31 7.86 -84.80
C GLU A 317 -25.90 8.23 -84.31
N ALA A 318 -25.55 9.52 -84.34
CA ALA A 318 -24.32 10.06 -83.76
C ALA A 318 -24.38 10.14 -82.22
N LEU A 319 -25.56 10.34 -81.62
CA LEU A 319 -25.74 10.39 -80.16
C LEU A 319 -25.69 9.00 -79.50
N ILE A 320 -26.04 7.92 -80.21
CA ILE A 320 -25.99 6.55 -79.69
C ILE A 320 -24.57 6.13 -79.23
N PRO A 321 -23.50 6.29 -80.05
CA PRO A 321 -22.15 5.97 -79.61
C PRO A 321 -21.63 6.93 -78.52
N GLU A 322 -22.13 8.17 -78.44
CA GLU A 322 -21.82 9.04 -77.30
C GLU A 322 -22.48 8.58 -76.00
N LEU A 323 -23.75 8.15 -76.04
CA LEU A 323 -24.42 7.55 -74.88
C LEU A 323 -23.74 6.25 -74.45
N ASP A 324 -23.32 5.41 -75.40
CA ASP A 324 -22.61 4.16 -75.08
C ASP A 324 -21.21 4.42 -74.50
N ARG A 325 -20.50 5.44 -75.00
CA ARG A 325 -19.25 5.92 -74.38
C ARG A 325 -19.47 6.45 -72.97
N SER A 326 -20.53 7.22 -72.74
CA SER A 326 -20.89 7.75 -71.41
C SER A 326 -21.29 6.64 -70.43
N ALA A 327 -22.02 5.62 -70.90
CA ALA A 327 -22.35 4.44 -70.10
C ALA A 327 -21.09 3.64 -69.74
N ASN A 328 -20.15 3.49 -70.68
CA ASN A 328 -18.89 2.79 -70.43
C ASN A 328 -17.96 3.57 -69.48
N THR A 329 -17.91 4.90 -69.55
CA THR A 329 -17.16 5.72 -68.57
C THR A 329 -17.80 5.71 -67.18
N LEU A 330 -19.13 5.72 -67.07
CA LEU A 330 -19.82 5.54 -65.80
C LEU A 330 -19.55 4.15 -65.20
N LYS A 331 -19.52 3.12 -66.03
CA LYS A 331 -19.21 1.74 -65.61
C LYS A 331 -17.76 1.61 -65.13
N SER A 332 -16.80 2.26 -65.80
CA SER A 332 -15.41 2.26 -65.36
C SER A 332 -15.22 3.04 -64.05
N GLN A 333 -15.92 4.17 -63.89
CA GLN A 333 -15.96 4.91 -62.62
C GLN A 333 -16.58 4.09 -61.48
N ALA A 334 -17.64 3.31 -61.75
CA ALA A 334 -18.23 2.39 -60.78
C ALA A 334 -17.25 1.25 -60.39
N GLY A 335 -16.44 0.77 -61.34
CA GLY A 335 -15.35 -0.18 -61.09
C GLY A 335 -14.30 0.38 -60.14
N LEU A 336 -13.78 1.59 -60.41
CA LEU A 336 -12.82 2.25 -59.52
C LEU A 336 -13.40 2.51 -58.12
N LEU A 337 -14.68 2.87 -58.03
CA LEU A 337 -15.37 3.03 -56.74
C LEU A 337 -15.52 1.70 -55.99
N HIS A 338 -15.70 0.59 -56.71
CA HIS A 338 -15.75 -0.74 -56.11
C HIS A 338 -14.42 -1.13 -55.49
N ASP A 339 -13.31 -0.92 -56.19
CA ASP A 339 -11.96 -1.20 -55.69
C ASP A 339 -11.64 -0.32 -54.47
N TYR A 340 -12.04 0.95 -54.51
CA TYR A 340 -11.89 1.87 -53.38
C TYR A 340 -12.74 1.45 -52.17
N CYS A 341 -13.98 1.01 -52.38
CA CYS A 341 -14.82 0.45 -51.31
C CYS A 341 -14.20 -0.81 -50.70
N ALA A 342 -13.66 -1.71 -51.53
CA ALA A 342 -13.00 -2.93 -51.05
C ALA A 342 -11.76 -2.60 -50.20
N MET A 343 -10.97 -1.61 -50.62
CA MET A 343 -9.82 -1.12 -49.83
C MET A 343 -10.25 -0.53 -48.49
N LEU A 344 -11.33 0.26 -48.47
CA LEU A 344 -11.86 0.83 -47.22
C LEU A 344 -12.42 -0.25 -46.29
N GLU A 345 -13.12 -1.26 -46.81
CA GLU A 345 -13.60 -2.40 -46.00
C GLU A 345 -12.44 -3.19 -45.40
N GLN A 346 -11.37 -3.39 -46.17
CA GLN A 346 -10.17 -4.06 -45.67
C GLN A 346 -9.52 -3.26 -44.53
N ARG A 347 -9.37 -1.94 -44.70
CA ARG A 347 -8.87 -1.06 -43.62
C ARG A 347 -9.78 -1.04 -42.41
N GLN A 348 -11.10 -1.05 -42.60
CA GLN A 348 -12.05 -1.11 -41.49
C GLN A 348 -11.90 -2.41 -40.69
N LYS A 349 -11.77 -3.56 -41.37
CA LYS A 349 -11.55 -4.86 -40.70
C LYS A 349 -10.22 -4.91 -39.95
N GLU A 350 -9.16 -4.39 -40.55
CA GLU A 350 -7.84 -4.32 -39.91
C GLU A 350 -7.87 -3.44 -38.66
N MET A 351 -8.52 -2.26 -38.74
CA MET A 351 -8.69 -1.38 -37.59
C MET A 351 -9.56 -2.00 -36.49
N GLN A 352 -10.65 -2.70 -36.87
CA GLN A 352 -11.50 -3.44 -35.91
C GLN A 352 -10.72 -4.53 -35.18
N ARG A 353 -9.85 -5.25 -35.90
CA ARG A 353 -8.97 -6.27 -35.31
C ARG A 353 -8.00 -5.65 -34.30
N ILE A 354 -7.35 -4.54 -34.65
CA ILE A 354 -6.44 -3.82 -33.73
C ILE A 354 -7.18 -3.34 -32.48
N VAL A 355 -8.42 -2.88 -32.62
CA VAL A 355 -9.26 -2.46 -31.48
C VAL A 355 -9.67 -3.66 -30.61
N GLN A 356 -10.01 -4.80 -31.22
CA GLN A 356 -10.34 -6.03 -30.49
C GLN A 356 -9.13 -6.57 -29.73
N GLU A 357 -7.97 -6.69 -30.37
CA GLU A 357 -6.71 -7.11 -29.74
C GLU A 357 -6.36 -6.18 -28.56
N ALA A 358 -6.46 -4.85 -28.75
CA ALA A 358 -6.24 -3.89 -27.67
C ALA A 358 -7.29 -3.98 -26.53
N SER A 359 -8.52 -4.38 -26.83
CA SER A 359 -9.58 -4.58 -25.83
C SER A 359 -9.42 -5.89 -25.06
N GLU A 360 -8.92 -6.95 -25.69
CA GLU A 360 -8.65 -8.24 -25.07
C GLU A 360 -7.43 -8.17 -24.14
N ASP A 361 -6.37 -7.48 -24.55
CA ASP A 361 -5.21 -7.17 -23.69
C ASP A 361 -5.63 -6.35 -22.45
N PHE A 362 -6.63 -5.48 -22.60
CA PHE A 362 -7.22 -4.73 -21.50
C PHE A 362 -8.12 -5.61 -20.61
N GLY A 363 -8.88 -6.54 -21.19
CA GLY A 363 -9.72 -7.50 -20.48
C GLY A 363 -8.93 -8.50 -19.63
N MET A 364 -7.75 -8.90 -20.09
CA MET A 364 -6.81 -9.74 -19.35
C MET A 364 -6.02 -8.97 -18.27
N SER A 365 -6.07 -7.63 -18.30
CA SER A 365 -5.43 -6.74 -17.31
C SER A 365 -6.44 -6.08 -16.34
N GLY A 366 -7.73 -6.39 -16.47
CA GLY A 366 -8.81 -5.95 -15.57
C GLY A 366 -8.82 -6.68 -14.22
N PRO A 367 -9.56 -6.18 -13.21
CA PRO A 367 -9.26 -6.30 -11.78
C PRO A 367 -9.65 -7.65 -11.15
N GLY A 368 -9.31 -8.77 -11.77
CA GLY A 368 -9.55 -10.12 -11.23
C GLY A 368 -8.46 -10.61 -10.27
N MET A 369 -7.30 -9.93 -10.21
CA MET A 369 -6.13 -10.41 -9.45
C MET A 369 -5.89 -9.67 -8.12
N LEU A 370 -6.86 -8.88 -7.64
CA LEU A 370 -6.78 -8.16 -6.36
C LEU A 370 -7.72 -8.70 -5.26
N ASP A 371 -8.56 -9.70 -5.53
CA ASP A 371 -9.47 -10.27 -4.51
C ASP A 371 -9.03 -11.63 -3.93
N MET A 372 -7.85 -12.14 -4.31
CA MET A 372 -7.38 -13.47 -3.87
C MET A 372 -6.22 -13.48 -2.87
N LYS A 373 -5.87 -12.32 -2.27
CA LYS A 373 -4.88 -12.24 -1.17
C LYS A 373 -5.34 -11.28 -0.06
N ALA A 374 -6.52 -11.55 0.48
CA ALA A 374 -6.91 -11.10 1.82
C ALA A 374 -7.46 -12.32 2.58
N GLY A 375 -6.52 -13.18 3.00
CA GLY A 375 -6.70 -14.22 4.00
C GLY A 375 -5.54 -14.09 4.97
#